data_AF-A0A314KRK0-F1
#
_entry.id   AF-A0A314KRK0-F1
#
_cell.length_a   1.000
_cell.length_b   1.000
_cell.length_c   1.000
_cell.angle_alpha   90.00
_cell.angle_beta   90.00
_cell.angle_gamma   90.00
#
_symmetry.space_group_name_H-M   'P 1'
#
loop_
_entity.id
_entity.type
_entity.pdbx_description
1 polymer ?
#
loop_
_entity_poly.entity_id
_entity_poly.type
_entity_poly.pdbx_seq_one_letter_code
_entity_poly.pdbx_strand_id
1 'polypeptide(L)' 'KYFSQFSEASALQANLGKSSVYFGRVKQEVKKQILDHLGFEQGSLPFKYLGIPLYTKKIAIIQWQPLIEKITTKISSWTA' A
#
# COMPACT_ATOMS: atom_id res chain seq x y z
N LYS A 1 -13.50 12.36 9.00
CA LYS A 1 -13.20 13.24 10.18
C LYS A 1 -11.96 12.80 10.96
N TYR A 2 -11.73 11.50 11.18
CA TYR A 2 -10.53 11.05 11.92
C TYR A 2 -9.22 11.25 11.14
N PHE A 3 -9.23 10.93 9.85
CA PHE A 3 -8.02 11.09 9.03
C PHE A 3 -7.59 12.57 8.91
N SER A 4 -8.54 13.50 8.82
CA SER A 4 -8.25 14.94 8.80
C SER A 4 -7.66 15.43 10.13
N GLN A 5 -8.15 14.94 11.27
CA GLN A 5 -7.57 15.26 12.59
C GLN A 5 -6.14 14.74 12.72
N PHE A 6 -5.87 13.51 12.25
CA PHE A 6 -4.51 12.98 12.21
C PHE A 6 -3.60 13.82 11.31
N SER A 7 -4.10 14.19 10.13
CA SER A 7 -3.37 15.00 9.15
C SER A 7 -2.97 16.36 9.71
N GLU A 8 -3.88 17.02 10.40
CA GLU A 8 -3.66 18.30 11.08
C GLU A 8 -2.68 18.16 12.26
N ALA A 9 -2.87 17.16 13.13
CA ALA A 9 -2.01 16.95 14.29
C ALA A 9 -0.58 16.53 13.93
N SER A 10 -0.41 15.82 12.81
CA SER A 10 0.90 15.38 12.32
C SER A 10 1.56 16.36 11.34
N ALA A 11 0.82 17.36 10.86
CA ALA A 11 1.20 18.21 9.74
C ALA A 11 1.55 17.41 8.46
N LEU A 12 0.95 16.23 8.28
CA LEU A 12 1.14 15.36 7.11
C LEU A 12 -0.13 15.29 6.28
N GLN A 13 0.00 15.39 4.96
CA GLN A 13 -1.13 15.22 4.04
C GLN A 13 -0.98 13.95 3.21
N ALA A 14 -2.00 13.08 3.20
CA ALA A 14 -1.99 11.93 2.31
C ALA A 14 -2.19 12.35 0.85
N ASN A 15 -1.52 11.62 -0.04
CA ASN A 15 -1.75 11.73 -1.47
C ASN A 15 -2.89 10.79 -1.87
N LEU A 16 -4.09 11.34 -2.03
CA LEU A 16 -5.29 10.57 -2.40
C LEU A 16 -5.14 9.82 -3.73
N GLY A 17 -4.36 10.35 -4.69
CA GLY A 17 -4.11 9.68 -5.97
C GLY A 17 -3.12 8.50 -5.89
N LYS A 18 -2.45 8.31 -4.75
CA LYS A 18 -1.52 7.20 -4.49
C LYS A 18 -1.97 6.31 -3.32
N SER A 19 -3.08 6.66 -2.66
CA SER A 19 -3.59 6.00 -1.47
C SER A 19 -4.88 5.28 -1.80
N SER A 20 -4.91 3.98 -1.51
CA SER A 20 -6.11 3.14 -1.69
C SER A 20 -6.23 2.15 -0.55
N VAL A 21 -7.47 1.76 -0.23
CA VAL A 21 -7.76 0.77 0.81
C VAL A 21 -8.06 -0.58 0.17
N TYR A 22 -7.42 -1.64 0.69
CA TYR A 22 -7.62 -3.01 0.23
C TYR A 22 -8.19 -3.84 1.37
N PHE A 23 -9.29 -4.54 1.11
CA PHE A 23 -9.99 -5.32 2.15
C PHE A 23 -9.86 -6.83 1.90
N GLY A 24 -9.53 -7.58 2.96
CA GLY A 24 -9.63 -9.04 3.00
C GLY A 24 -10.75 -9.49 3.91
N ARG A 25 -11.74 -10.23 3.39
CA ARG A 25 -12.85 -10.84 4.17
C ARG A 25 -13.51 -9.89 5.20
N VAL A 26 -13.88 -8.68 4.77
CA VAL A 26 -14.61 -7.71 5.60
C VAL A 26 -16.07 -7.60 5.12
N LYS A 27 -17.02 -7.47 6.05
CA LYS A 27 -18.44 -7.22 5.74
C LYS A 27 -18.62 -5.91 4.98
N GLN A 28 -19.58 -5.85 4.07
CA GLN A 28 -19.74 -4.71 3.16
C GLN A 28 -20.07 -3.40 3.91
N GLU A 29 -20.84 -3.49 4.99
CA GLU A 29 -21.23 -2.34 5.82
C GLU A 29 -19.99 -1.73 6.48
N VAL A 30 -19.08 -2.58 6.98
CA VAL A 30 -17.84 -2.17 7.61
C VAL A 30 -16.88 -1.55 6.59
N LYS A 31 -16.79 -2.11 5.38
CA LYS A 31 -15.99 -1.49 4.30
C LYS A 31 -16.47 -0.09 3.99
N LYS A 32 -17.78 0.10 3.82
CA LYS A 32 -18.38 1.41 3.55
C LYS A 32 -18.05 2.41 4.66
N GLN A 33 -18.24 2.01 5.92
CA GLN A 33 -17.88 2.85 7.06
C GLN A 33 -16.40 3.24 7.02
N ILE A 34 -15.47 2.31 6.79
CA ILE A 34 -14.03 2.62 6.73
C ILE A 34 -13.71 3.61 5.59
N LEU A 35 -14.26 3.39 4.40
CA LEU A 35 -14.05 4.28 3.25
C LEU A 35 -14.58 5.70 3.52
N ASP A 36 -15.78 5.81 4.09
CA ASP A 36 -16.39 7.11 4.45
C ASP A 36 -15.56 7.86 5.50
N HIS A 37 -14.90 7.15 6.42
CA HIS A 37 -14.06 7.77 7.45
C HIS A 37 -12.69 8.23 6.93
N LEU A 38 -12.10 7.47 6.00
CA LEU A 38 -10.77 7.71 5.45
C LEU A 38 -10.78 8.66 4.23
N GLY A 39 -11.85 8.63 3.43
CA GLY A 39 -11.93 9.38 2.17
C GLY A 39 -11.03 8.83 1.05
N PHE A 40 -10.58 7.57 1.19
CA PHE A 40 -9.77 6.88 0.19
C PHE A 40 -10.63 5.99 -0.70
N GLU A 41 -10.19 5.75 -1.92
CA GLU A 41 -10.85 4.80 -2.81
C GLU A 41 -10.50 3.35 -2.44
N GLN A 42 -11.43 2.43 -2.70
CA GLN A 42 -11.17 1.02 -2.57
C GLN A 42 -10.35 0.53 -3.77
N GLY A 43 -9.16 -0.03 -3.51
CA GLY A 43 -8.35 -0.68 -4.52
C GLY A 43 -8.79 -2.12 -4.80
N SER A 44 -8.34 -2.66 -5.94
CA SER A 44 -8.55 -4.06 -6.33
C SER A 44 -7.24 -4.85 -6.29
N LEU A 45 -7.35 -6.14 -5.94
CA LEU A 45 -6.23 -7.08 -6.02
C LEU A 45 -6.24 -7.76 -7.40
N PRO A 46 -5.07 -8.08 -7.98
CA PRO A 46 -3.72 -7.80 -7.45
C PRO A 46 -3.23 -6.38 -7.75
N PHE A 47 -2.37 -5.83 -6.89
CA PHE A 47 -1.69 -4.55 -7.10
C PHE A 47 -0.19 -4.66 -6.79
N LYS A 48 0.63 -3.65 -7.12
CA LYS A 48 2.06 -3.65 -6.78
C LYS A 48 2.31 -2.88 -5.49
N TYR A 49 2.99 -3.51 -4.53
CA TYR A 49 3.49 -2.86 -3.33
C TYR A 49 5.02 -2.99 -3.29
N LEU A 50 5.71 -1.85 -3.19
CA LEU A 50 7.19 -1.77 -3.23
C LEU A 50 7.84 -2.44 -4.46
N GLY A 51 7.12 -2.50 -5.58
CA GLY A 51 7.59 -3.11 -6.83
C GLY A 51 7.30 -4.60 -6.97
N ILE A 52 6.73 -5.24 -5.95
CA ILE A 52 6.32 -6.65 -5.98
C ILE A 52 4.79 -6.72 -6.11
N PRO A 53 4.25 -7.63 -6.92
CA PRO A 53 2.82 -7.84 -6.95
C PRO A 53 2.31 -8.50 -5.65
N LEU A 54 1.34 -7.84 -5.02
CA LEU A 54 0.60 -8.30 -3.86
C LEU A 54 -0.67 -9.03 -4.32
N TYR A 55 -0.81 -10.29 -3.89
CA TYR A 55 -1.96 -11.15 -4.17
C TYR A 55 -2.60 -11.61 -2.85
N THR A 56 -3.79 -12.20 -2.92
CA THR A 56 -4.39 -12.94 -1.80
C THR A 56 -3.70 -14.28 -1.50
N LYS A 57 -2.79 -14.71 -2.38
CA LYS A 57 -2.05 -15.97 -2.30
C LYS A 57 -0.58 -15.71 -1.94
N LYS A 58 0.12 -16.76 -1.48
CA LYS A 58 1.56 -16.72 -1.22
C LYS A 58 2.31 -16.29 -2.50
N ILE A 59 3.15 -15.27 -2.38
CA ILE A 59 3.99 -14.77 -3.47
C ILE A 59 5.09 -15.81 -3.75
N ALA A 60 5.23 -16.22 -5.00
CA ALA A 60 6.30 -17.13 -5.42
C ALA A 60 7.67 -16.46 -5.29
N ILE A 61 8.72 -17.22 -4.94
CA ILE A 61 10.08 -16.70 -4.72
C ILE A 61 10.56 -15.88 -5.92
N ILE A 62 10.26 -16.33 -7.15
CA ILE A 62 10.64 -15.63 -8.38
C ILE A 62 10.07 -14.21 -8.48
N GLN A 63 8.91 -13.94 -7.91
CA GLN A 63 8.30 -12.61 -7.93
C GLN A 63 9.01 -11.61 -7.01
N TRP A 64 9.93 -12.06 -6.14
CA TRP A 64 10.75 -11.20 -5.30
C TRP A 64 12.01 -10.67 -6.00
N GLN A 65 12.37 -11.22 -7.18
CA GLN A 65 13.56 -10.80 -7.93
C GLN A 65 13.69 -9.28 -8.10
N PRO A 66 12.63 -8.53 -8.49
CA PRO A 66 12.76 -7.08 -8.67
C PRO A 66 13.16 -6.32 -7.40
N LEU A 67 12.72 -6.79 -6.23
CA LEU A 67 13.11 -6.19 -4.95
C LEU A 67 14.55 -6.54 -4.59
N ILE A 68 14.94 -7.80 -4.80
CA ILE A 68 16.31 -8.27 -4.56
C ILE A 68 17.29 -7.48 -5.41
N GLU A 69 17.03 -7.35 -6.71
CA GLU A 69 17.85 -6.56 -7.64
C GLU A 69 17.99 -5.10 -7.19
N LYS A 70 16.88 -4.48 -6.75
CA LYS A 70 16.89 -3.09 -6.27
C LYS A 70 17.73 -2.91 -5.01
N ILE A 71 17.71 -3.88 -4.09
CA ILE A 71 18.53 -3.88 -2.87
C ILE A 71 20.00 -4.09 -3.24
N THR A 72 20.32 -5.11 -4.03
CA THR A 72 21.68 -5.43 -4.46
C THR A 72 22.33 -4.27 -5.21
N THR A 73 21.60 -3.64 -6.13
CA THR A 73 22.07 -2.46 -6.89
C THR A 73 22.39 -1.28 -5.97
N LYS A 74 21.58 -1.07 -4.92
CA LYS A 74 21.83 0.00 -3.96
C LYS A 74 23.08 -0.27 -3.13
N ILE A 75 23.28 -1.51 -2.67
CA ILE A 75 24.47 -1.91 -1.91
C ILE A 75 25.72 -1.80 -2.79
N SER A 76 25.69 -2.30 -4.02
CA SER A 76 26.85 -2.25 -4.92
C SER A 76 27.26 -0.82 -5.27
N SER A 77 26.30 0.11 -5.37
CA SER A 77 26.58 1.53 -5.62
C SER A 77 27.33 2.23 -4.47
N TRP A 78 27.36 1.65 -3.27
CA TRP A 78 28.10 2.22 -2.12
C TRP A 78 29.54 1.70 -2.04
N THR A 79 29.81 0.55 -2.65
CA THR A 79 31.15 -0.05 -2.71
C THR A 79 31.92 0.28 -3.98
N ALA A 80 31.28 1.00 -4.92
CA ALA A 80 31.86 1.41 -6.20
C ALA A 80 32.60 2.75 -6.12
#